data_AF-A0A1A5DBX9-F1
#
_entry.id   AF-A0A1A5DBX9-F1
#
_cell.length_a   1.000
_cell.length_b   1.000
_cell.length_c   1.000
_cell.angle_alpha   90.00
_cell.angle_beta   90.00
_cell.angle_gamma   90.00
#
_symmetry.space_group_name_H-M   'P 1'
#
loop_
_entity.id
_entity.type
_entity.pdbx_description
1 polymer ?
#
loop_
_entity_poly.entity_id
_entity_poly.type
_entity_poly.pdbx_seq_one_letter_code
_entity_poly.pdbx_strand_id
1 'polypeptide(L)' 'MAQGMADRALFLLEQTSLKDLAEVNSKDYVRWQSIKRGRARIGAEELERLGELYPQYRWWLLTGESLPVAGQLSPDEEQ' A
#
# COMPACT_ATOMS: atom_id res chain seq x y z
N MET A 1 -6.15 -12.68 7.03
CA MET A 1 -6.76 -11.37 6.68
C MET A 1 -5.96 -10.30 7.40
N ALA A 2 -5.54 -9.26 6.68
CA ALA A 2 -4.85 -8.10 7.23
C ALA A 2 -5.70 -7.44 8.34
N GLN A 3 -5.20 -7.37 9.57
CA GLN A 3 -5.96 -6.91 10.73
C GLN A 3 -5.72 -5.39 10.94
N GLY A 4 -6.03 -4.58 9.93
CA GLY A 4 -5.97 -3.12 10.03
C GLY A 4 -5.52 -2.42 8.75
N MET A 5 -5.57 -1.09 8.78
CA MET A 5 -5.14 -0.25 7.65
C MET A 5 -3.65 -0.40 7.33
N ALA A 6 -2.82 -0.47 8.37
CA ALA A 6 -1.38 -0.68 8.23
C ALA A 6 -1.07 -2.03 7.56
N ASP A 7 -1.78 -3.09 7.93
CA ASP A 7 -1.57 -4.43 7.35
C ASP A 7 -1.97 -4.47 5.87
N ARG A 8 -3.07 -3.81 5.49
CA ARG A 8 -3.49 -3.67 4.09
C ARG A 8 -2.47 -2.87 3.26
N ALA A 9 -1.92 -1.80 3.84
CA ALA A 9 -0.87 -1.01 3.20
C ALA A 9 0.43 -1.82 3.03
N LEU A 10 0.81 -2.62 4.04
CA LEU A 10 1.95 -3.53 3.95
C LEU A 10 1.73 -4.62 2.88
N PHE A 11 0.52 -5.16 2.77
CA PHE A 11 0.18 -6.12 1.73
C PHE A 11 0.38 -5.54 0.32
N LEU A 12 -0.08 -4.31 0.04
CA LEU A 12 0.19 -3.66 -1.25
C LEU A 12 1.69 -3.41 -1.44
N LEU A 13 2.39 -2.97 -0.40
CA LEU A 13 3.84 -2.73 -0.46
C LEU A 13 4.63 -4.02 -0.76
N GLU A 14 4.17 -5.18 -0.30
CA GLU A 14 4.78 -6.48 -0.62
C GLU A 14 4.73 -6.76 -2.12
N GLN A 15 3.61 -6.44 -2.77
CA GLN A 15 3.40 -6.57 -4.22
C GLN A 15 4.03 -5.44 -5.04
N THR A 16 4.45 -4.35 -4.39
CA THR A 16 5.04 -3.19 -5.07
C THR A 16 6.55 -3.32 -5.22
N SER A 17 7.08 -2.98 -6.40
CA SER A 17 8.51 -2.75 -6.59
C SER A 17 8.92 -1.42 -5.97
N LEU A 18 9.98 -1.41 -5.15
CA LEU A 18 10.43 -0.18 -4.50
C LEU A 18 10.89 0.90 -5.49
N LYS A 19 11.22 0.51 -6.72
CA LYS A 19 11.60 1.43 -7.80
C LYS A 19 10.42 2.24 -8.32
N ASP A 20 9.20 1.74 -8.15
CA ASP A 20 7.97 2.44 -8.57
C ASP A 20 7.58 3.51 -7.54
N LEU A 21 8.10 3.40 -6.31
CA LEU A 21 7.79 4.29 -5.20
C LEU A 21 8.84 5.39 -4.98
N ALA A 22 10.08 5.15 -5.40
CA ALA A 22 11.18 6.09 -5.20
C ALA A 22 12.39 5.77 -6.08
N GLU A 23 13.17 6.80 -6.40
CA GLU A 23 14.47 6.65 -7.04
C GLU A 23 15.42 5.81 -6.17
N VAL A 24 16.14 4.87 -6.79
CA VAL A 24 17.06 3.95 -6.08
C VAL A 24 18.09 4.74 -5.28
N ASN A 25 18.33 4.31 -4.04
CA ASN A 25 19.24 4.96 -3.07
C ASN A 25 18.82 6.36 -2.58
N SER A 26 17.68 6.91 -3.01
CA SER A 26 17.12 8.11 -2.39
C SER A 26 16.72 7.87 -0.93
N LYS A 27 16.55 8.96 -0.17
CA LYS A 27 16.05 8.90 1.20
C LYS A 27 14.72 8.14 1.30
N ASP A 28 13.82 8.40 0.36
CA ASP A 28 12.50 7.76 0.32
C ASP A 28 12.61 6.27 0.01
N TYR A 29 13.52 5.87 -0.89
CA TYR A 29 13.78 4.47 -1.18
C TYR A 29 14.28 3.71 0.05
N VAL A 30 15.22 4.29 0.80
CA VAL A 30 15.72 3.70 2.06
C VAL A 30 14.60 3.61 3.11
N ARG A 31 13.69 4.59 3.15
CA ARG A 31 12.52 4.57 4.02
C ARG A 31 11.58 3.42 3.66
N TRP A 32 11.22 3.26 2.39
CA TRP A 32 10.41 2.13 1.92
C TRP A 32 11.06 0.77 2.19
N GLN A 33 12.39 0.66 1.99
CA GLN A 33 13.14 -0.53 2.38
C GLN A 33 13.04 -0.84 3.87
N SER A 34 13.09 0.19 4.72
CA SER A 34 12.98 0.03 6.17
C SER A 34 11.59 -0.44 6.58
N ILE A 35 10.54 0.08 5.95
CA ILE A 35 9.15 -0.35 6.18
C ILE A 35 8.95 -1.80 5.70
N LYS A 36 9.35 -2.13 4.48
CA LYS A 36 9.23 -3.49 3.91
C LYS A 36 10.00 -4.54 4.71
N ARG A 37 11.05 -4.15 5.43
CA ARG A 37 11.83 -5.01 6.35
C ARG A 37 11.32 -5.00 7.80
N GLY A 38 10.20 -4.34 8.09
CA GLY A 38 9.63 -4.24 9.43
C GLY A 38 10.44 -3.41 10.42
N ARG A 39 11.38 -2.58 9.96
CA ARG A 39 12.22 -1.71 10.79
C ARG A 39 11.60 -0.33 11.03
N ALA A 40 10.57 0.02 10.28
CA ALA A 40 9.81 1.25 10.41
C ALA A 40 8.31 0.96 10.23
N ARG A 41 7.47 1.76 10.87
CA ARG A 41 6.02 1.69 10.70
C ARG A 41 5.60 2.48 9.45
N ILE A 42 4.57 1.99 8.79
CA ILE A 42 3.90 2.71 7.70
C ILE A 42 3.07 3.86 8.26
N GLY A 43 3.17 5.04 7.65
CA GLY A 43 2.45 6.25 8.04
C GLY A 43 1.47 6.72 6.97
N ALA A 44 0.92 7.93 7.16
CA ALA A 44 -0.05 8.53 6.25
C ALA A 44 0.54 8.81 4.86
N GLU A 45 1.76 9.36 4.78
CA GLU A 45 2.43 9.65 3.50
C GLU A 45 2.60 8.41 2.63
N GLU A 46 2.98 7.27 3.24
CA GLU A 46 3.08 6.01 2.52
C GLU A 46 1.72 5.48 2.07
N LEU A 47 0.69 5.65 2.91
CA LEU A 47 -0.67 5.28 2.55
C LEU A 47 -1.18 6.07 1.34
N GLU A 48 -0.93 7.38 1.31
CA GLU A 48 -1.30 8.25 0.19
C GLU A 48 -0.61 7.81 -1.10
N ARG A 49 0.72 7.59 -1.06
CA ARG A 49 1.49 7.13 -2.22
C ARG A 49 1.04 5.76 -2.73
N LEU A 50 0.73 4.82 -1.83
CA LEU A 50 0.17 3.51 -2.23
C LEU A 50 -1.23 3.68 -2.84
N GLY A 51 -2.04 4.60 -2.30
CA GLY A 51 -3.36 4.92 -2.87
C GLY A 51 -3.28 5.56 -4.26
N GLU A 52 -2.23 6.33 -4.56
CA GLU A 52 -1.96 6.87 -5.89
C GLU A 52 -1.55 5.76 -6.88
N LEU A 53 -0.72 4.82 -6.44
CA LEU A 53 -0.26 3.71 -7.26
C LEU A 53 -1.35 2.67 -7.52
N TYR A 54 -2.25 2.46 -6.55
CA TYR A 54 -3.37 1.52 -6.62
C TYR A 54 -4.71 2.24 -6.46
N PRO A 55 -5.12 3.09 -7.42
CA PRO A 55 -6.31 3.92 -7.29
C PRO A 55 -7.60 3.14 -7.12
N GLN A 56 -7.65 1.90 -7.62
CA GLN A 56 -8.79 0.98 -7.51
C GLN A 56 -8.93 0.33 -6.13
N TYR A 57 -7.87 0.30 -5.32
CA TYR A 57 -7.92 -0.27 -3.96
C TYR A 57 -8.00 0.80 -2.88
N ARG A 58 -8.19 2.09 -3.21
CA ARG A 58 -8.17 3.18 -2.20
C ARG A 58 -9.22 3.01 -1.11
N TRP A 59 -10.44 2.64 -1.49
CA TRP A 59 -11.52 2.37 -0.54
C TRP A 59 -11.15 1.19 0.36
N TRP A 60 -10.69 0.09 -0.25
CA TRP A 60 -10.25 -1.09 0.48
C TRP A 60 -9.05 -0.80 1.38
N LEU A 61 -8.11 0.04 0.97
CA LEU A 61 -6.92 0.40 1.73
C LEU A 61 -7.27 1.18 3.00
N LEU A 62 -8.30 2.03 2.95
CA LEU A 62 -8.75 2.85 4.08
C LEU A 62 -9.78 2.12 4.95
N THR A 63 -10.83 1.58 4.35
CA THR A 63 -12.00 1.04 5.07
C THR A 63 -11.92 -0.46 5.36
N GLY A 64 -11.34 -1.22 4.43
CA GLY A 64 -11.22 -2.67 4.49
C GLY A 64 -12.36 -3.36 3.74
N GLU A 65 -13.22 -2.56 3.12
CA GLU A 65 -14.37 -2.99 2.34
C GLU A 65 -14.10 -2.75 0.85
N SER A 66 -14.86 -3.41 -0.01
CA SER A 66 -14.93 -3.10 -1.44
C SER A 66 -16.18 -2.25 -1.74
N LEU A 67 -16.11 -1.41 -2.77
CA LEU A 67 -17.25 -0.68 -3.32
C LEU A 67 -17.28 -0.84 -4.85
N PRO A 68 -17.68 -2.02 -5.37
CA PRO A 68 -17.53 -2.35 -6.79
C PRO A 68 -18.30 -1.41 -7.73
N VAL A 69 -19.46 -0.89 -7.29
CA VAL A 69 -20.27 0.07 -8.06
C VAL A 69 -19.53 1.38 -8.36
N ALA A 70 -18.49 1.71 -7.58
CA ALA A 70 -17.63 2.86 -7.78
C ALA A 70 -16.25 2.49 -8.36
N GLY A 71 -16.08 1.25 -8.84
CA GLY A 71 -14.80 0.72 -9.34
C GLY A 71 -13.73 0.56 -8.25
N GLN A 72 -14.15 0.48 -6.99
CA GLN A 72 -13.26 0.29 -5.85
C GLN A 72 -13.32 -1.16 -5.39
N LEU A 73 -12.21 -1.88 -5.50
CA LEU A 73 -12.12 -3.31 -5.30
C LEU A 73 -11.15 -3.64 -4.17
N SER A 74 -11.06 -4.92 -3.83
CA SER A 74 -10.02 -5.48 -2.98
C SER A 74 -9.08 -6.39 -3.79
N PRO A 75 -7.79 -6.49 -3.42
CA PRO A 75 -6.87 -7.44 -4.05
C PRO A 75 -7.27 -8.91 -3.87
N ASP A 76 -8.08 -9.22 -2.86
CA ASP A 76 -8.57 -10.58 -2.58
C ASP A 76 -9.58 -11.06 -3.64
N GLU A 77 -10.26 -10.15 -4.32
CA GLU A 77 -11.23 -10.45 -5.39
C GLU A 77 -10.56 -10.76 -6.74
N GLU A 78 -9.25 -10.52 -6.87
CA GLU A 78 -8.46 -10.77 -8.09
C GLU A 78 -7.69 -12.11 -8.04
N GLN A 79 -7.83 -12.91 -6.98
CA GLN A 79 -7.16 -14.21 -6.80
C GLN A 79 -7.99 -15.41 -7.25
#